data_AF-A0A843EQA7-F1
#
_entry.id   AF-A0A843EQA7-F1
#
_cell.length_a   1.000
_cell.length_b   1.000
_cell.length_c   1.000
_cell.angle_alpha   90.00
_cell.angle_beta   90.00
_cell.angle_gamma   90.00
#
_symmetry.space_group_name_H-M   'P 1'
#
loop_
_entity.id
_entity.type
_entity.pdbx_description
1 polymer ?
#
loop_
_entity_poly.entity_id
_entity_poly.type
_entity_poly.pdbx_seq_one_letter_code
_entity_poly.pdbx_strand_id
1 'polypeptide(L)'
;PWDDQWLIEPLSDSTMYMSYYTIAKYLKDMDPEDLNEAFFEKVFLGVDSDEITVAPEIVDEIQAEFNYWYPLDWRLSAKDLVGNHLSFLMFTHAAIYPEEKWPKGTVVFGMGLLEGNKMSSSKGNVILLADAIEEYSADVVRLFLMASAEPWQDFDWREKEVKGTQRRLEWFREFAQKVEDIKGEKLDLSNIQEVALERSIDKWMVNQLNVHIKAATEALEVFQTRQALQHALFLLKKDLDHYMYRVKDLIEKKDPAVIYVLSTLLSNWIRLLAPFTPHTSEELWSKFGGEGFVSFAEWPKYDEELISEEIERSESLVQNIVKDINEIKNIVDTDPEKIHIYLSPDWKWDLYKIADEVGKPDIGQIMGRAIGQNIYDDKKEIAGAAKKISREMTKTRYIGKIDEATILNDAKDFIEAEVESEVIIHTDDSYDPQNKARNAMPYKPAIFME
;
A
#
# COMPACT_ATOMS: atom_id res chain seq x y z
N PRO A 1 -8.65 37.03 34.27
CA PRO A 1 -9.33 36.88 35.59
C PRO A 1 -9.52 38.19 36.38
N TRP A 2 -8.82 39.28 36.03
CA TRP A 2 -8.86 40.55 36.76
C TRP A 2 -10.02 41.51 36.39
N ASP A 3 -10.75 41.23 35.31
CA ASP A 3 -11.90 42.02 34.84
C ASP A 3 -13.02 41.08 34.41
N ASP A 4 -14.09 41.04 35.21
CA ASP A 4 -15.24 40.14 35.07
C ASP A 4 -16.27 40.63 34.03
N GLN A 5 -16.07 41.82 33.47
CA GLN A 5 -16.93 42.36 32.41
C GLN A 5 -16.62 41.75 31.04
N TRP A 6 -15.41 41.18 30.88
CA TRP A 6 -14.97 40.60 29.62
C TRP A 6 -15.08 39.08 29.62
N LEU A 7 -15.60 38.55 28.52
CA LEU A 7 -15.57 37.12 28.22
C LEU A 7 -14.43 36.85 27.25
N ILE A 8 -13.69 35.77 27.48
CA ILE A 8 -12.65 35.32 26.56
C ILE A 8 -13.33 34.74 25.31
N GLU A 9 -12.89 35.16 24.14
CA GLU A 9 -13.44 34.64 22.88
C GLU A 9 -12.98 33.20 22.60
N PRO A 10 -13.79 32.38 21.89
CA PRO A 10 -13.48 30.96 21.67
C PRO A 10 -12.18 30.65 20.91
N LEU A 11 -11.65 31.60 20.11
CA LEU A 11 -10.39 31.40 19.40
C LEU A 11 -9.16 31.71 20.28
N SER A 12 -9.37 32.40 21.39
CA SER A 12 -8.31 32.80 22.32
C SER A 12 -8.15 31.82 23.48
N ASP A 13 -9.23 31.19 23.98
CA ASP A 13 -9.16 30.18 25.06
C ASP A 13 -8.84 28.76 24.55
N SER A 14 -8.84 28.54 23.23
CA SER A 14 -8.66 27.23 22.60
C SER A 14 -7.24 26.96 22.07
N THR A 15 -6.23 27.68 22.54
CA THR A 15 -4.88 27.64 21.93
C THR A 15 -3.90 26.69 22.60
N MET A 16 -4.11 26.34 23.88
CA MET A 16 -3.18 25.49 24.65
C MET A 16 -3.86 24.37 25.45
N TYR A 17 -5.17 24.15 25.27
CA TYR A 17 -5.95 23.14 26.00
C TYR A 17 -5.48 21.69 25.80
N MET A 18 -4.59 21.43 24.84
CA MET A 18 -3.98 20.11 24.68
C MET A 18 -3.13 19.72 25.89
N SER A 19 -2.53 20.71 26.57
CA SER A 19 -1.86 20.50 27.86
C SER A 19 -2.84 20.04 28.94
N TYR A 20 -4.03 20.63 28.98
CA TYR A 20 -5.10 20.21 29.90
C TYR A 20 -5.50 18.75 29.67
N TYR A 21 -5.53 18.24 28.43
CA TYR A 21 -5.85 16.83 28.18
C TYR A 21 -4.93 15.86 28.90
N THR A 22 -3.65 16.20 29.06
CA THR A 22 -2.68 15.33 29.74
C THR A 22 -3.04 15.15 31.22
N ILE A 23 -3.62 16.17 31.85
CA ILE A 23 -3.89 16.18 33.30
C ILE A 23 -5.38 16.07 33.66
N ALA A 24 -6.30 16.20 32.69
CA ALA A 24 -7.74 16.28 32.91
C ALA A 24 -8.31 15.13 33.77
N LYS A 25 -7.74 13.92 33.64
CA LYS A 25 -8.16 12.75 34.42
C LYS A 25 -7.94 12.90 35.92
N TYR A 26 -6.90 13.64 36.33
CA TYR A 26 -6.60 13.90 37.74
C TYR A 26 -7.48 15.00 38.31
N LEU A 27 -7.75 16.04 37.52
CA LEU A 27 -8.47 17.23 37.97
C LEU A 27 -9.94 16.98 38.30
N LYS A 28 -10.53 15.90 37.75
CA LYS A 28 -11.96 15.60 37.91
C LYS A 28 -12.41 15.44 39.36
N ASP A 29 -11.53 14.93 40.21
CA ASP A 29 -11.82 14.61 41.61
C ASP A 29 -11.15 15.58 42.60
N MET A 30 -10.55 16.67 42.09
CA MET A 30 -9.87 17.70 42.89
C MET A 30 -10.80 18.87 43.21
N ASP A 31 -10.52 19.58 44.32
CA ASP A 31 -11.19 20.85 44.62
C ASP A 31 -10.68 21.93 43.63
N PRO A 32 -11.56 22.59 42.86
CA PRO A 32 -11.15 23.66 41.95
C PRO A 32 -10.38 24.80 42.62
N GLU A 33 -10.61 25.04 43.92
CA GLU A 33 -9.90 26.09 44.67
C GLU A 33 -8.43 25.72 44.93
N ASP A 34 -8.07 24.43 44.90
CA ASP A 34 -6.69 23.96 45.04
C ASP A 34 -5.90 24.09 43.71
N LEU A 35 -6.58 24.30 42.58
CA LEU A 35 -5.98 24.43 41.25
C LEU A 35 -5.58 25.88 40.97
N ASN A 36 -4.72 26.44 41.82
CA ASN A 36 -4.26 27.82 41.71
C ASN A 36 -3.14 28.01 40.67
N GLU A 37 -2.70 29.26 40.47
CA GLU A 37 -1.65 29.60 39.49
C GLU A 37 -0.33 28.86 39.79
N ALA A 38 0.07 28.81 41.06
CA ALA A 38 1.27 28.10 41.50
C ALA A 38 1.24 26.60 41.16
N PHE A 39 0.08 25.95 41.30
CA PHE A 39 -0.11 24.57 40.88
C PHE A 39 0.14 24.40 39.37
N PHE A 40 -0.44 25.25 38.52
CA PHE A 40 -0.25 25.15 37.07
C PHE A 40 1.18 25.51 36.63
N GLU A 41 1.81 26.52 37.24
CA GLU A 41 3.21 26.86 36.97
C GLU A 41 4.15 25.71 37.34
N LYS A 42 3.90 25.02 38.46
CA LYS A 42 4.65 23.82 38.83
C LYS A 42 4.43 22.71 37.80
N VAL A 43 3.18 22.34 37.53
CA VAL A 43 2.85 21.21 36.64
C VAL A 43 3.39 21.42 35.23
N PHE A 44 3.23 22.62 34.66
CA PHE A 44 3.53 22.88 33.26
C PHE A 44 4.91 23.47 33.00
N LEU A 45 5.47 24.23 33.96
CA LEU A 45 6.73 24.96 33.78
C LEU A 45 7.81 24.54 34.78
N GLY A 46 7.48 23.70 35.76
CA GLY A 46 8.45 23.22 36.75
C GLY A 46 8.84 24.26 37.80
N VAL A 47 8.02 25.29 37.99
CA VAL A 47 8.30 26.35 38.98
C VAL A 47 7.79 25.92 40.35
N ASP A 48 8.69 25.83 41.33
CA ASP A 48 8.33 25.54 42.72
C ASP A 48 7.74 26.77 43.43
N SER A 49 6.73 26.54 44.27
CA SER A 49 6.09 27.59 45.07
C SER A 49 5.51 27.02 46.36
N ASP A 50 5.62 27.79 47.44
CA ASP A 50 5.01 27.47 48.75
C ASP A 50 3.48 27.68 48.74
N GLU A 51 2.91 28.27 47.67
CA GLU A 51 1.48 28.54 47.53
C GLU A 51 0.69 27.34 47.00
N ILE A 52 1.36 26.24 46.65
CA ILE A 52 0.71 25.01 46.15
C ILE A 52 0.03 24.31 47.33
N THR A 53 -1.28 24.12 47.24
CA THR A 53 -2.09 23.47 48.29
C THR A 53 -2.25 21.96 48.07
N VAL A 54 -2.07 21.51 46.83
CA VAL A 54 -2.12 20.09 46.44
C VAL A 54 -0.91 19.34 47.01
N ALA A 55 -1.13 18.11 47.48
CA ALA A 55 -0.06 17.28 48.03
C ALA A 55 1.10 17.08 47.02
N PRO A 56 2.37 17.23 47.44
CA PRO A 56 3.53 17.17 46.54
C PRO A 56 3.56 15.90 45.68
N GLU A 57 3.20 14.74 46.24
CA GLU A 57 3.22 13.47 45.52
C GLU A 57 2.22 13.45 44.35
N ILE A 58 1.07 14.10 44.51
CA ILE A 58 0.05 14.22 43.47
C ILE A 58 0.53 15.21 42.39
N VAL A 59 1.13 16.33 42.80
CA VAL A 59 1.68 17.33 41.87
C VAL A 59 2.78 16.72 41.00
N ASP A 60 3.68 15.95 41.61
CA ASP A 60 4.76 15.27 40.90
C ASP A 60 4.23 14.21 39.91
N GLU A 61 3.19 13.46 40.28
CA GLU A 61 2.52 12.51 39.38
C GLU A 61 1.89 13.21 38.17
N ILE A 62 1.15 14.29 38.41
CA ILE A 62 0.51 15.10 37.37
C ILE A 62 1.56 15.73 36.45
N GLN A 63 2.62 16.29 37.03
CA GLN A 63 3.74 16.86 36.28
C GLN A 63 4.45 15.80 35.42
N ALA A 64 4.67 14.59 35.96
CA ALA A 64 5.27 13.49 35.21
C ALA A 64 4.41 13.07 34.01
N GLU A 65 3.08 13.02 34.17
CA GLU A 65 2.15 12.74 33.08
C GLU A 65 2.24 13.78 31.97
N PHE A 66 2.17 15.08 32.31
CA PHE A 66 2.36 16.15 31.33
C PHE A 66 3.72 16.03 30.64
N ASN A 67 4.78 15.80 31.41
CA ASN A 67 6.13 15.70 30.86
C ASN A 67 6.35 14.51 29.94
N TYR A 68 5.62 13.42 30.16
CA TYR A 68 5.65 12.24 29.30
C TYR A 68 4.94 12.50 27.96
N TRP A 69 3.74 13.07 27.98
CA TRP A 69 2.92 13.24 26.77
C TRP A 69 3.25 14.49 25.95
N TYR A 70 3.85 15.52 26.55
CA TYR A 70 4.20 16.77 25.87
C TYR A 70 5.67 16.81 25.47
N PRO A 71 6.02 17.28 24.26
CA PRO A 71 5.24 18.13 23.36
C PRO A 71 4.14 17.42 22.55
N LEU A 72 3.18 18.20 22.06
CA LEU A 72 2.16 17.73 21.11
C LEU A 72 2.81 17.28 19.80
N ASP A 73 2.85 15.96 19.55
CA ASP A 73 3.46 15.41 18.33
C ASP A 73 2.75 15.88 17.06
N TRP A 74 1.42 15.72 17.00
CA TRP A 74 0.62 16.09 15.83
C TRP A 74 -0.70 16.75 16.22
N ARG A 75 -0.97 17.92 15.62
CA ARG A 75 -2.29 18.54 15.62
C ARG A 75 -2.98 18.32 14.29
N LEU A 76 -4.12 17.64 14.29
CA LEU A 76 -4.96 17.48 13.10
C LEU A 76 -6.08 18.52 13.11
N SER A 77 -6.31 19.21 11.99
CA SER A 77 -7.32 20.27 11.90
C SER A 77 -7.73 20.57 10.46
N ALA A 78 -8.76 21.38 10.24
CA ALA A 78 -9.13 21.83 8.90
C ALA A 78 -8.17 22.91 8.39
N LYS A 79 -7.92 22.94 7.07
CA LYS A 79 -7.05 23.95 6.41
C LYS A 79 -7.48 25.39 6.67
N ASP A 80 -8.78 25.64 6.88
CA ASP A 80 -9.32 26.98 7.15
C ASP A 80 -8.89 27.54 8.53
N LEU A 81 -8.41 26.68 9.43
CA LEU A 81 -7.94 27.09 10.77
C LEU A 81 -6.48 27.52 10.80
N VAL A 82 -5.76 27.44 9.67
CA VAL A 82 -4.34 27.82 9.57
C VAL A 82 -4.14 29.31 9.88
N GLY A 83 -4.98 30.18 9.31
CA GLY A 83 -4.86 31.64 9.46
C GLY A 83 -5.32 32.19 10.81
N ASN A 84 -5.82 31.34 11.71
CA ASN A 84 -6.33 31.75 13.02
C ASN A 84 -5.86 30.78 14.12
N HIS A 85 -6.72 29.85 14.54
CA HIS A 85 -6.52 28.90 15.65
C HIS A 85 -5.14 28.24 15.64
N LEU A 86 -4.69 27.69 14.51
CA LEU A 86 -3.40 27.01 14.44
C LEU A 86 -2.21 27.98 14.59
N SER A 87 -2.34 29.20 14.06
CA SER A 87 -1.35 30.26 14.28
C SER A 87 -1.33 30.70 15.75
N PHE A 88 -2.51 30.89 16.36
CA PHE A 88 -2.63 31.28 17.78
C PHE A 88 -2.12 30.20 18.73
N LEU A 89 -2.32 28.93 18.38
CA LEU A 89 -1.73 27.78 19.06
C LEU A 89 -0.20 27.91 19.10
N MET A 90 0.44 28.20 17.97
CA MET A 90 1.90 28.39 17.92
C MET A 90 2.35 29.58 18.77
N PHE A 91 1.69 30.73 18.64
CA PHE A 91 2.02 31.93 19.43
C PHE A 91 1.89 31.69 20.92
N THR A 92 0.79 31.05 21.35
CA THR A 92 0.56 30.78 22.78
C THR A 92 1.57 29.78 23.32
N HIS A 93 1.90 28.73 22.56
CA HIS A 93 2.92 27.76 22.99
C HIS A 93 4.30 28.41 23.12
N ALA A 94 4.69 29.25 22.16
CA ALA A 94 5.96 29.98 22.23
C ALA A 94 6.03 31.02 23.37
N ALA A 95 4.87 31.56 23.78
CA ALA A 95 4.79 32.53 24.87
C ALA A 95 4.85 31.89 26.26
N ILE A 96 4.28 30.69 26.42
CA ILE A 96 4.15 30.03 27.73
C ILE A 96 5.20 28.94 27.95
N TYR A 97 5.45 28.11 26.94
CA TYR A 97 6.25 26.91 27.09
C TYR A 97 7.69 27.08 26.58
N PRO A 98 8.66 26.37 27.18
CA PRO A 98 10.00 26.30 26.62
C PRO A 98 10.01 25.55 25.28
N GLU A 99 11.06 25.74 24.48
CA GLU A 99 11.13 25.29 23.08
C GLU A 99 10.93 23.78 22.91
N GLU A 100 11.45 22.97 23.84
CA GLU A 100 11.30 21.52 23.84
C GLU A 100 9.85 21.04 24.05
N LYS A 101 8.96 21.94 24.47
CA LYS A 101 7.52 21.68 24.66
C LYS A 101 6.66 22.25 23.53
N TRP A 102 7.27 22.82 22.48
CA TRP A 102 6.53 23.33 21.32
C TRP A 102 5.93 22.19 20.49
N PRO A 103 4.77 22.41 19.84
CA PRO A 103 4.15 21.41 18.96
C PRO A 103 5.10 20.98 17.84
N LYS A 104 5.22 19.67 17.60
CA LYS A 104 6.16 19.13 16.60
C LYS A 104 5.61 19.19 15.17
N GLY A 105 4.29 19.10 14.99
CA GLY A 105 3.69 19.06 13.67
C GLY A 105 2.20 19.35 13.63
N THR A 106 1.72 19.77 12.46
CA THR A 106 0.29 19.96 12.17
C THR A 106 -0.04 19.36 10.82
N VAL A 107 -1.10 18.56 10.77
CA VAL A 107 -1.65 18.00 9.53
C VAL A 107 -3.00 18.66 9.28
N VAL A 108 -3.15 19.23 8.09
CA VAL A 108 -4.38 19.92 7.70
C VAL A 108 -5.23 19.06 6.80
N PHE A 109 -6.54 19.09 7.05
CA PHE A 109 -7.55 18.41 6.26
C PHE A 109 -8.29 19.38 5.36
N GLY A 110 -8.59 18.95 4.14
CA GLY A 110 -9.50 19.64 3.25
C GLY A 110 -10.95 19.56 3.76
N MET A 111 -11.84 20.18 3.00
CA MET A 111 -13.26 20.26 3.31
C MET A 111 -14.03 19.16 2.60
N GLY A 112 -15.14 18.74 3.22
CA GLY A 112 -16.10 17.83 2.60
C GLY A 112 -17.02 18.52 1.61
N LEU A 113 -17.15 17.94 0.43
CA LEU A 113 -18.16 18.27 -0.58
C LEU A 113 -19.21 17.16 -0.62
N LEU A 114 -20.39 17.47 -1.15
CA LEU A 114 -21.48 16.55 -1.39
C LEU A 114 -21.96 16.71 -2.83
N GLU A 115 -21.73 15.68 -3.66
CA GLU A 115 -22.02 15.70 -5.09
C GLU A 115 -21.47 16.96 -5.78
N GLY A 116 -20.21 17.28 -5.48
CA GLY A 116 -19.48 18.44 -6.01
C GLY A 116 -19.84 19.79 -5.40
N ASN A 117 -20.82 19.84 -4.49
CA ASN A 117 -21.28 21.07 -3.86
C ASN A 117 -20.77 21.19 -2.41
N LYS A 118 -20.51 22.42 -1.94
CA LYS A 118 -20.15 22.63 -0.53
C LYS A 118 -21.28 22.17 0.39
N MET A 119 -20.96 21.38 1.41
CA MET A 119 -21.93 21.01 2.43
C MET A 119 -22.36 22.24 3.25
N SER A 120 -23.64 22.34 3.56
CA SER A 120 -24.20 23.47 4.31
C SER A 120 -25.49 23.10 5.01
N SER A 121 -25.49 23.16 6.35
CA SER A 121 -26.67 22.88 7.17
C SER A 121 -27.83 23.82 6.85
N SER A 122 -27.57 25.09 6.55
CA SER A 122 -28.62 26.06 6.19
C SER A 122 -29.26 25.80 4.83
N LYS A 123 -28.56 25.09 3.92
CA LYS A 123 -29.08 24.66 2.61
C LYS A 123 -29.67 23.24 2.64
N GLY A 124 -29.62 22.55 3.79
CA GLY A 124 -30.07 21.17 3.94
C GLY A 124 -29.24 20.14 3.17
N ASN A 125 -28.10 20.54 2.57
CA ASN A 125 -27.22 19.67 1.80
C ASN A 125 -26.01 19.28 2.68
N VAL A 126 -26.25 18.44 3.69
CA VAL A 126 -25.24 17.97 4.63
C VAL A 126 -25.55 16.52 4.99
N ILE A 127 -24.51 15.72 5.21
CA ILE A 127 -24.64 14.37 5.75
C ILE A 127 -24.13 14.41 7.17
N LEU A 128 -24.99 14.02 8.12
CA LEU A 128 -24.59 13.88 9.51
C LEU A 128 -23.82 12.57 9.67
N LEU A 129 -22.80 12.58 10.52
CA LEU A 129 -21.98 11.39 10.77
C LEU A 129 -22.81 10.22 11.32
N ALA A 130 -23.78 10.49 12.21
CA ALA A 130 -24.65 9.48 12.76
C ALA A 130 -25.47 8.78 11.66
N ASP A 131 -26.10 9.55 10.78
CA ASP A 131 -26.90 9.03 9.66
C ASP A 131 -26.03 8.20 8.71
N ALA A 132 -24.81 8.68 8.39
CA ALA A 132 -23.87 7.95 7.54
C ALA A 132 -23.44 6.61 8.16
N ILE A 133 -23.19 6.58 9.46
CA ILE A 133 -22.82 5.35 10.18
C ILE A 133 -24.01 4.38 10.24
N GLU A 134 -25.22 4.87 10.48
CA GLU A 134 -26.43 4.04 10.52
C GLU A 134 -26.72 3.42 9.16
N GLU A 135 -26.55 4.18 8.07
CA GLU A 135 -26.82 3.71 6.72
C GLU A 135 -25.73 2.77 6.17
N TYR A 136 -24.44 3.09 6.39
CA TYR A 136 -23.32 2.41 5.73
C TYR A 136 -22.42 1.58 6.66
N SER A 137 -22.54 1.71 7.98
CA SER A 137 -21.59 1.28 9.02
C SER A 137 -20.36 2.16 9.18
N ALA A 138 -19.81 2.19 10.41
CA ALA A 138 -18.63 2.97 10.75
C ALA A 138 -17.41 2.65 9.89
N ASP A 139 -17.16 1.37 9.60
CA ASP A 139 -16.00 0.96 8.81
C ASP A 139 -16.09 1.40 7.36
N VAL A 140 -17.28 1.36 6.75
CA VAL A 140 -17.46 1.85 5.37
C VAL A 140 -17.25 3.36 5.31
N VAL A 141 -17.78 4.11 6.27
CA VAL A 141 -17.59 5.57 6.34
C VAL A 141 -16.10 5.90 6.52
N ARG A 142 -15.41 5.26 7.46
CA ARG A 142 -13.96 5.46 7.68
C ARG A 142 -13.16 5.13 6.44
N LEU A 143 -13.40 3.95 5.86
CA LEU A 143 -12.68 3.49 4.67
C LEU A 143 -12.92 4.42 3.47
N PHE A 144 -14.14 4.89 3.28
CA PHE A 144 -14.48 5.84 2.22
C PHE A 144 -13.73 7.17 2.42
N LEU A 145 -13.82 7.77 3.61
CA LEU A 145 -13.17 9.05 3.90
C LEU A 145 -11.65 8.97 3.69
N MET A 146 -11.00 7.91 4.17
CA MET A 146 -9.56 7.74 4.07
C MET A 146 -9.09 7.40 2.63
N ALA A 147 -9.95 6.75 1.82
CA ALA A 147 -9.65 6.41 0.42
C ALA A 147 -9.98 7.51 -0.59
N SER A 148 -10.74 8.54 -0.19
CA SER A 148 -11.28 9.52 -1.15
C SER A 148 -10.27 10.59 -1.54
N ALA A 149 -9.43 11.02 -0.60
CA ALA A 149 -8.51 12.14 -0.77
C ALA A 149 -7.32 12.01 0.19
N GLU A 150 -6.18 12.61 -0.15
CA GLU A 150 -5.15 12.85 0.87
C GLU A 150 -5.64 13.92 1.86
N PRO A 151 -5.13 13.98 3.10
CA PRO A 151 -5.62 14.93 4.11
C PRO A 151 -5.78 16.35 3.58
N TRP A 152 -4.76 16.93 2.96
CA TRP A 152 -4.77 18.32 2.50
C TRP A 152 -5.67 18.60 1.28
N GLN A 153 -6.40 17.60 0.78
CA GLN A 153 -7.31 17.73 -0.35
C GLN A 153 -8.77 17.68 0.11
N ASP A 154 -9.65 18.35 -0.63
CA ASP A 154 -11.08 18.26 -0.40
C ASP A 154 -11.58 16.89 -0.87
N PHE A 155 -12.41 16.22 -0.07
CA PHE A 155 -13.08 14.99 -0.49
C PHE A 155 -14.49 15.30 -1.00
N ASP A 156 -15.00 14.47 -1.90
CA ASP A 156 -16.36 14.61 -2.42
C ASP A 156 -17.18 13.38 -2.06
N TRP A 157 -18.15 13.56 -1.16
CA TRP A 157 -19.08 12.50 -0.81
C TRP A 157 -20.01 12.22 -1.99
N ARG A 158 -19.85 11.04 -2.58
CA ARG A 158 -20.68 10.55 -3.68
C ARG A 158 -21.29 9.21 -3.31
N GLU A 159 -22.61 9.12 -3.30
CA GLU A 159 -23.33 7.93 -2.80
C GLU A 159 -22.93 6.66 -3.55
N LYS A 160 -22.71 6.78 -4.88
CA LYS A 160 -22.26 5.68 -5.73
C LYS A 160 -20.88 5.14 -5.31
N GLU A 161 -19.98 6.02 -4.89
CA GLU A 161 -18.62 5.68 -4.49
C GLU A 161 -18.61 5.05 -3.10
N VAL A 162 -19.41 5.57 -2.16
CA VAL A 162 -19.62 4.99 -0.83
C VAL A 162 -20.14 3.56 -0.92
N LYS A 163 -21.17 3.32 -1.75
CA LYS A 163 -21.67 1.96 -2.04
C LYS A 163 -20.60 1.07 -2.69
N GLY A 164 -19.71 1.67 -3.48
CA GLY A 164 -18.54 1.00 -4.03
C GLY A 164 -17.55 0.56 -2.96
N THR A 165 -17.32 1.39 -1.95
CA THR A 165 -16.49 1.06 -0.78
C THR A 165 -17.13 -0.05 0.06
N GLN A 166 -18.44 0.02 0.29
CA GLN A 166 -19.19 -1.03 1.00
C GLN A 166 -19.02 -2.41 0.34
N ARG A 167 -19.20 -2.50 -0.98
CA ARG A 167 -19.01 -3.75 -1.72
C ARG A 167 -17.59 -4.30 -1.61
N ARG A 168 -16.58 -3.43 -1.52
CA ARG A 168 -15.18 -3.85 -1.38
C ARG A 168 -14.89 -4.39 0.02
N LEU A 169 -15.46 -3.77 1.05
CA LEU A 169 -15.35 -4.27 2.42
C LEU A 169 -16.06 -5.63 2.56
N GLU A 170 -17.23 -5.79 1.93
CA GLU A 170 -17.94 -7.07 1.93
C GLU A 170 -17.13 -8.15 1.20
N TRP A 171 -16.59 -7.83 0.02
CA TRP A 171 -15.70 -8.75 -0.69
C TRP A 171 -14.49 -9.17 0.15
N PHE A 172 -13.92 -8.27 0.97
CA PHE A 172 -12.80 -8.62 1.85
C PHE A 172 -13.22 -9.64 2.93
N ARG A 173 -14.43 -9.50 3.49
CA ARG A 173 -15.00 -10.48 4.42
C ARG A 173 -15.26 -11.83 3.75
N GLU A 174 -15.82 -11.81 2.55
CA GLU A 174 -16.06 -13.01 1.74
C GLU A 174 -14.74 -13.71 1.38
N PHE A 175 -13.71 -12.95 1.02
CA PHE A 175 -12.37 -13.49 0.75
C PHE A 175 -11.80 -14.17 1.99
N ALA A 176 -11.91 -13.56 3.17
CA ALA A 176 -11.42 -14.17 4.41
C ALA A 176 -12.09 -15.53 4.69
N GLN A 177 -13.41 -15.64 4.47
CA GLN A 177 -14.11 -16.93 4.54
C GLN A 177 -13.62 -17.90 3.47
N LYS A 178 -13.42 -17.43 2.24
CA LYS A 178 -12.94 -18.26 1.12
C LYS A 178 -11.58 -18.89 1.43
N VAL A 179 -10.68 -18.21 2.14
CA VAL A 179 -9.38 -18.79 2.53
C VAL A 179 -9.57 -20.01 3.45
N GLU A 180 -10.47 -19.93 4.44
CA GLU A 180 -10.83 -21.06 5.29
C GLU A 180 -11.46 -22.21 4.48
N ASP A 181 -12.36 -21.89 3.54
CA ASP A 181 -13.01 -22.89 2.69
C ASP A 181 -12.00 -23.63 1.79
N ILE A 182 -11.02 -22.92 1.24
CA ILE A 182 -9.92 -23.49 0.43
C ILE A 182 -9.06 -24.42 1.28
N LYS A 183 -8.71 -23.98 2.50
CA LYS A 183 -7.97 -24.80 3.46
C LYS A 183 -8.75 -26.07 3.80
N GLY A 184 -10.08 -25.96 3.94
CA GLY A 184 -10.99 -27.07 4.22
C GLY A 184 -10.99 -27.52 5.68
N GLU A 185 -10.35 -26.76 6.56
CA GLU A 185 -10.38 -26.89 8.01
C GLU A 185 -10.34 -25.48 8.62
N LYS A 186 -10.61 -25.39 9.93
CA LYS A 186 -10.61 -24.10 10.62
C LYS A 186 -9.28 -23.37 10.39
N LEU A 187 -9.38 -22.09 9.99
CA LEU A 187 -8.21 -21.26 9.80
C LEU A 187 -7.70 -20.76 11.16
N ASP A 188 -6.38 -20.77 11.33
CA ASP A 188 -5.69 -20.27 12.51
C ASP A 188 -4.51 -19.41 12.05
N LEU A 189 -4.72 -18.10 12.06
CA LEU A 189 -3.74 -17.10 11.62
C LEU A 189 -2.61 -16.88 12.63
N SER A 190 -2.73 -17.40 13.86
CA SER A 190 -1.65 -17.38 14.86
C SER A 190 -0.60 -18.47 14.62
N ASN A 191 -0.96 -19.53 13.89
CA ASN A 191 -0.12 -20.69 13.65
C ASN A 191 -0.18 -21.15 12.19
N ILE A 192 0.31 -20.29 11.30
CA ILE A 192 0.41 -20.58 9.87
C ILE A 192 1.62 -21.51 9.65
N GLN A 193 1.37 -22.71 9.14
CA GLN A 193 2.43 -23.67 8.83
C GLN A 193 3.24 -23.19 7.61
N GLU A 194 4.54 -22.99 7.80
CA GLU A 194 5.44 -22.57 6.75
C GLU A 194 5.61 -23.66 5.69
N VAL A 195 5.61 -23.26 4.43
CA VAL A 195 5.78 -24.13 3.27
C VAL A 195 6.83 -23.52 2.34
N ALA A 196 7.79 -24.34 1.89
CA ALA A 196 8.76 -23.92 0.90
C ALA A 196 8.05 -23.57 -0.42
N LEU A 197 8.29 -22.35 -0.90
CA LEU A 197 7.72 -21.89 -2.16
C LEU A 197 8.68 -22.23 -3.30
N GLU A 198 8.24 -23.09 -4.21
CA GLU A 198 9.01 -23.46 -5.40
C GLU A 198 8.57 -22.65 -6.63
N ARG A 199 7.25 -22.52 -6.82
CA ARG A 199 6.63 -21.87 -7.98
C ARG A 199 6.85 -20.37 -8.00
N SER A 200 7.05 -19.83 -9.19
CA SER A 200 7.29 -18.40 -9.42
C SER A 200 6.10 -17.54 -9.02
N ILE A 201 4.87 -18.01 -9.28
CA ILE A 201 3.63 -17.29 -8.96
C ILE A 201 3.39 -17.14 -7.44
N ASP A 202 3.79 -18.13 -6.64
CA ASP A 202 3.65 -18.08 -5.18
C ASP A 202 4.65 -17.07 -4.59
N LYS A 203 5.90 -17.11 -5.07
CA LYS A 203 6.93 -16.11 -4.74
C LYS A 203 6.49 -14.71 -5.16
N TRP A 204 5.84 -14.58 -6.33
CA TRP A 204 5.32 -13.31 -6.81
C TRP A 204 4.26 -12.72 -5.90
N MET A 205 3.28 -13.50 -5.43
CA MET A 205 2.26 -12.98 -4.52
C MET A 205 2.86 -12.53 -3.17
N VAL A 206 3.85 -13.27 -2.65
CA VAL A 206 4.58 -12.86 -1.44
C VAL A 206 5.41 -11.58 -1.68
N ASN A 207 6.05 -11.45 -2.85
CA ASN A 207 6.71 -10.21 -3.26
C ASN A 207 5.73 -9.03 -3.27
N GLN A 208 4.58 -9.17 -3.94
CA GLN A 208 3.56 -8.12 -4.00
C GLN A 208 3.06 -7.73 -2.61
N LEU A 209 2.84 -8.70 -1.72
CA LEU A 209 2.44 -8.42 -0.34
C LEU A 209 3.47 -7.52 0.36
N ASN A 210 4.77 -7.83 0.26
CA ASN A 210 5.84 -7.02 0.85
C ASN A 210 5.92 -5.62 0.24
N VAL A 211 5.80 -5.51 -1.09
CA VAL A 211 5.73 -4.21 -1.81
C VAL A 211 4.57 -3.36 -1.29
N HIS A 212 3.39 -3.97 -1.09
CA HIS A 212 2.21 -3.26 -0.59
C HIS A 212 2.31 -2.88 0.89
N ILE A 213 2.85 -3.76 1.74
CA ILE A 213 3.09 -3.45 3.15
C ILE A 213 4.05 -2.27 3.25
N LYS A 214 5.18 -2.30 2.52
CA LYS A 214 6.17 -1.20 2.51
C LYS A 214 5.54 0.11 2.09
N ALA A 215 4.91 0.15 0.92
CA ALA A 215 4.33 1.37 0.37
C ALA A 215 3.18 1.92 1.24
N ALA A 216 2.36 1.05 1.85
CA ALA A 216 1.31 1.48 2.77
C ALA A 216 1.89 2.04 4.08
N THR A 217 2.96 1.44 4.59
CA THR A 217 3.67 1.90 5.80
C THR A 217 4.29 3.27 5.55
N GLU A 218 5.08 3.41 4.48
CA GLU A 218 5.70 4.69 4.10
C GLU A 218 4.67 5.80 3.88
N ALA A 219 3.52 5.48 3.27
CA ALA A 219 2.44 6.44 3.10
C ALA A 219 1.80 6.88 4.42
N LEU A 220 1.59 5.95 5.37
CA LEU A 220 1.01 6.27 6.67
C LEU A 220 1.93 7.13 7.55
N GLU A 221 3.25 6.91 7.50
CA GLU A 221 4.25 7.72 8.21
C GLU A 221 4.17 9.21 7.85
N VAL A 222 3.68 9.54 6.64
CA VAL A 222 3.50 10.92 6.16
C VAL A 222 2.02 11.29 5.95
N PHE A 223 1.10 10.57 6.60
CA PHE A 223 -0.35 10.80 6.56
C PHE A 223 -0.99 10.72 5.16
N GLN A 224 -0.37 10.07 4.17
CA GLN A 224 -0.96 9.83 2.85
C GLN A 224 -1.97 8.68 2.89
N THR A 225 -3.12 8.92 3.53
CA THR A 225 -4.14 7.89 3.81
C THR A 225 -4.71 7.25 2.56
N ARG A 226 -4.90 8.03 1.48
CA ARG A 226 -5.45 7.48 0.23
C ARG A 226 -4.40 6.65 -0.49
N GLN A 227 -3.13 7.09 -0.51
CA GLN A 227 -2.04 6.28 -1.05
C GLN A 227 -1.87 4.97 -0.26
N ALA A 228 -1.95 5.04 1.08
CA ALA A 228 -1.88 3.84 1.91
C ALA A 228 -2.98 2.84 1.53
N LEU A 229 -4.23 3.27 1.39
CA LEU A 229 -5.34 2.40 0.94
C LEU A 229 -5.23 1.98 -0.53
N GLN A 230 -4.59 2.77 -1.38
CA GLN A 230 -4.25 2.37 -2.75
C GLN A 230 -3.43 1.09 -2.75
N HIS A 231 -2.41 0.98 -1.90
CA HIS A 231 -1.61 -0.23 -1.77
C HIS A 231 -2.28 -1.30 -0.91
N ALA A 232 -2.74 -0.94 0.29
CA ALA A 232 -3.27 -1.88 1.28
C ALA A 232 -4.62 -2.49 0.90
N LEU A 233 -5.39 -1.91 -0.02
CA LEU A 233 -6.70 -2.46 -0.42
C LEU A 233 -6.80 -2.65 -1.94
N PHE A 234 -6.61 -1.60 -2.72
CA PHE A 234 -7.00 -1.64 -4.14
C PHE A 234 -6.01 -2.41 -5.02
N LEU A 235 -4.71 -2.12 -4.90
CA LEU A 235 -3.67 -2.80 -5.67
C LEU A 235 -3.41 -4.21 -5.15
N LEU A 236 -3.35 -4.40 -3.83
CA LEU A 236 -3.22 -5.75 -3.25
C LEU A 236 -4.38 -6.66 -3.67
N LYS A 237 -5.62 -6.16 -3.71
CA LYS A 237 -6.76 -6.92 -4.26
C LYS A 237 -6.55 -7.29 -5.72
N LYS A 238 -6.09 -6.35 -6.55
CA LYS A 238 -5.87 -6.61 -7.98
C LYS A 238 -4.85 -7.74 -8.17
N ASP A 239 -3.76 -7.70 -7.41
CA ASP A 239 -2.71 -8.72 -7.51
C ASP A 239 -3.17 -10.07 -6.96
N LEU A 240 -3.97 -10.06 -5.90
CA LEU A 240 -4.62 -11.27 -5.40
C LEU A 240 -5.64 -11.85 -6.40
N ASP A 241 -6.46 -11.02 -7.06
CA ASP A 241 -7.40 -11.50 -8.09
C ASP A 241 -6.61 -12.21 -9.21
N HIS A 242 -5.47 -11.65 -9.63
CA HIS A 242 -4.57 -12.26 -10.60
C HIS A 242 -3.97 -13.57 -10.08
N TYR A 243 -3.46 -13.58 -8.85
CA TYR A 243 -2.91 -14.79 -8.22
C TYR A 243 -3.96 -15.92 -8.18
N MET A 244 -5.16 -15.62 -7.67
CA MET A 244 -6.27 -16.58 -7.57
C MET A 244 -6.67 -17.14 -8.93
N TYR A 245 -6.57 -16.32 -9.99
CA TYR A 245 -6.79 -16.78 -11.36
C TYR A 245 -5.68 -17.73 -11.83
N ARG A 246 -4.42 -17.36 -11.60
CA ARG A 246 -3.23 -18.14 -11.99
C ARG A 246 -3.16 -19.50 -11.30
N VAL A 247 -3.68 -19.61 -10.08
CA VAL A 247 -3.64 -20.84 -9.27
C VAL A 247 -5.00 -21.55 -9.16
N LYS A 248 -5.97 -21.24 -10.03
CA LYS A 248 -7.35 -21.77 -9.96
C LYS A 248 -7.42 -23.30 -9.79
N ASP A 249 -6.63 -24.04 -10.56
CA ASP A 249 -6.61 -25.51 -10.52
C ASP A 249 -5.90 -26.05 -9.27
N LEU A 250 -4.94 -25.29 -8.72
CA LEU A 250 -4.22 -25.65 -7.50
C LEU A 250 -5.08 -25.43 -6.25
N ILE A 251 -5.97 -24.43 -6.29
CA ILE A 251 -6.98 -24.20 -5.25
C ILE A 251 -7.90 -25.41 -5.14
N GLU A 252 -8.40 -25.94 -6.26
CA GLU A 252 -9.27 -27.13 -6.26
C GLU A 252 -8.56 -28.37 -5.67
N LYS A 253 -7.24 -28.46 -5.90
CA LYS A 253 -6.37 -29.52 -5.38
C LYS A 253 -5.92 -29.30 -3.93
N LYS A 254 -6.33 -28.20 -3.29
CA LYS A 254 -5.91 -27.81 -1.92
C LYS A 254 -4.39 -27.80 -1.75
N ASP A 255 -3.71 -27.17 -2.70
CA ASP A 255 -2.25 -27.10 -2.69
C ASP A 255 -1.72 -26.40 -1.42
N PRO A 256 -0.79 -27.01 -0.65
CA PRO A 256 -0.29 -26.46 0.59
C PRO A 256 0.40 -25.09 0.46
N ALA A 257 1.13 -24.84 -0.64
CA ALA A 257 1.81 -23.57 -0.85
C ALA A 257 0.80 -22.45 -1.17
N VAL A 258 -0.28 -22.74 -1.90
CA VAL A 258 -1.37 -21.78 -2.11
C VAL A 258 -2.07 -21.43 -0.79
N ILE A 259 -2.37 -22.45 0.02
CA ILE A 259 -2.98 -22.25 1.36
C ILE A 259 -2.07 -21.39 2.24
N TYR A 260 -0.76 -21.67 2.24
CA TYR A 260 0.23 -20.88 2.97
C TYR A 260 0.26 -19.41 2.52
N VAL A 261 0.33 -19.16 1.21
CA VAL A 261 0.33 -17.79 0.64
C VAL A 261 -0.94 -17.04 1.03
N LEU A 262 -2.12 -17.64 0.84
CA LEU A 262 -3.41 -17.00 1.14
C LEU A 262 -3.60 -16.75 2.64
N SER A 263 -3.17 -17.67 3.50
CA SER A 263 -3.24 -17.51 4.96
C SER A 263 -2.30 -16.40 5.44
N THR A 264 -1.06 -16.38 4.94
CA THR A 264 -0.07 -15.33 5.25
C THR A 264 -0.55 -13.96 4.78
N LEU A 265 -1.10 -13.90 3.56
CA LEU A 265 -1.69 -12.68 3.01
C LEU A 265 -2.84 -12.19 3.89
N LEU A 266 -3.80 -13.06 4.25
CA LEU A 266 -4.96 -12.65 5.05
C LEU A 266 -4.55 -12.12 6.43
N SER A 267 -3.61 -12.78 7.12
CA SER A 267 -3.09 -12.33 8.42
C SER A 267 -2.46 -10.92 8.35
N ASN A 268 -1.69 -10.64 7.31
CA ASN A 268 -1.11 -9.31 7.10
C ASN A 268 -2.17 -8.29 6.65
N TRP A 269 -3.11 -8.70 5.81
CA TRP A 269 -4.12 -7.81 5.25
C TRP A 269 -5.11 -7.31 6.31
N ILE A 270 -5.53 -8.18 7.24
CA ILE A 270 -6.36 -7.79 8.39
C ILE A 270 -5.65 -6.70 9.21
N ARG A 271 -4.35 -6.87 9.49
CA ARG A 271 -3.57 -5.88 10.27
C ARG A 271 -3.32 -4.58 9.49
N LEU A 272 -3.07 -4.66 8.18
CA LEU A 272 -2.96 -3.48 7.30
C LEU A 272 -4.24 -2.64 7.29
N LEU A 273 -5.41 -3.29 7.34
CA LEU A 273 -6.71 -2.61 7.31
C LEU A 273 -7.22 -2.19 8.69
N ALA A 274 -6.63 -2.67 9.78
CA ALA A 274 -7.07 -2.38 11.15
C ALA A 274 -7.23 -0.86 11.47
N PRO A 275 -6.33 0.04 11.05
CA PRO A 275 -6.52 1.48 11.27
C PRO A 275 -7.72 2.07 10.52
N PHE A 276 -8.11 1.46 9.41
CA PHE A 276 -9.17 1.96 8.52
C PHE A 276 -10.53 1.34 8.86
N THR A 277 -10.58 0.02 9.06
CA THR A 277 -11.79 -0.77 9.33
C THR A 277 -11.62 -1.59 10.61
N PRO A 278 -11.50 -0.95 11.79
CA PRO A 278 -11.15 -1.63 13.03
C PRO A 278 -12.16 -2.70 13.43
N HIS A 279 -13.46 -2.47 13.24
CA HIS A 279 -14.49 -3.41 13.70
C HIS A 279 -14.48 -4.71 12.88
N THR A 280 -14.40 -4.58 11.56
CA THR A 280 -14.29 -5.71 10.63
C THR A 280 -12.98 -6.44 10.86
N SER A 281 -11.88 -5.71 11.10
CA SER A 281 -10.58 -6.33 11.34
C SER A 281 -10.58 -7.12 12.66
N GLU A 282 -11.18 -6.61 13.74
CA GLU A 282 -11.33 -7.34 15.01
C GLU A 282 -12.16 -8.61 14.84
N GLU A 283 -13.30 -8.53 14.14
CA GLU A 283 -14.17 -9.68 13.89
C GLU A 283 -13.43 -10.78 13.11
N LEU A 284 -12.75 -10.41 12.02
CA LEU A 284 -12.00 -11.35 11.20
C LEU A 284 -10.79 -11.92 11.97
N TRP A 285 -10.07 -11.08 12.72
CA TRP A 285 -8.95 -11.51 13.56
C TRP A 285 -9.39 -12.55 14.58
N SER A 286 -10.44 -12.25 15.35
CA SER A 286 -10.99 -13.16 16.36
C SER A 286 -11.51 -14.47 15.74
N LYS A 287 -12.26 -14.36 14.63
CA LYS A 287 -12.85 -15.51 13.95
C LYS A 287 -11.79 -16.51 13.47
N PHE A 288 -10.69 -16.01 12.90
CA PHE A 288 -9.66 -16.83 12.27
C PHE A 288 -8.44 -17.06 13.16
N GLY A 289 -8.61 -17.06 14.49
CA GLY A 289 -7.60 -17.53 15.43
C GLY A 289 -6.52 -16.51 15.79
N GLY A 290 -6.72 -15.23 15.48
CA GLY A 290 -5.88 -14.16 15.98
C GLY A 290 -5.91 -14.05 17.51
N GLU A 291 -4.76 -13.79 18.12
CA GLU A 291 -4.65 -13.61 19.57
C GLU A 291 -4.85 -12.15 19.97
N GLY A 292 -5.55 -11.94 21.10
CA GLY A 292 -5.84 -10.60 21.61
C GLY A 292 -6.70 -9.76 20.66
N PHE A 293 -6.61 -8.45 20.81
CA PHE A 293 -7.24 -7.49 19.89
C PHE A 293 -6.28 -7.15 18.76
N VAL A 294 -6.78 -7.09 17.52
CA VAL A 294 -5.95 -6.69 16.37
C VAL A 294 -5.42 -5.25 16.52
N SER A 295 -6.15 -4.42 17.26
CA SER A 295 -5.71 -3.06 17.61
C SER A 295 -4.42 -3.00 18.45
N PHE A 296 -4.03 -4.09 19.10
CA PHE A 296 -2.74 -4.24 19.81
C PHE A 296 -1.75 -5.16 19.08
N ALA A 297 -2.14 -5.76 17.96
CA ALA A 297 -1.24 -6.60 17.18
C ALA A 297 -0.12 -5.78 16.54
N GLU A 298 1.06 -6.38 16.34
CA GLU A 298 2.15 -5.70 15.63
C GLU A 298 1.74 -5.35 14.20
N TRP A 299 2.10 -4.14 13.78
CA TRP A 299 1.99 -3.73 12.37
C TRP A 299 2.73 -4.75 11.48
N PRO A 300 2.14 -5.16 10.34
CA PRO A 300 2.79 -6.10 9.44
C PRO A 300 4.11 -5.53 8.93
N LYS A 301 5.18 -6.31 9.07
CA LYS A 301 6.53 -5.93 8.64
C LYS A 301 6.76 -6.52 7.26
N TYR A 302 7.27 -5.70 6.35
CA TYR A 302 7.78 -6.19 5.07
C TYR A 302 9.21 -6.68 5.24
N ASP A 303 9.60 -7.61 4.38
CA ASP A 303 10.97 -8.08 4.21
C ASP A 303 11.51 -7.52 2.88
N GLU A 304 12.52 -6.67 2.97
CA GLU A 304 13.16 -6.05 1.79
C GLU A 304 13.88 -7.10 0.92
N GLU A 305 14.32 -8.22 1.49
CA GLU A 305 14.98 -9.29 0.73
C GLU A 305 14.00 -10.08 -0.14
N LEU A 306 12.71 -10.04 0.19
CA LEU A 306 11.64 -10.65 -0.60
C LEU A 306 11.12 -9.72 -1.71
N ILE A 307 11.54 -8.45 -1.74
CA ILE A 307 11.17 -7.50 -2.78
C ILE A 307 12.15 -7.61 -3.95
N SER A 308 11.67 -8.04 -5.12
CA SER A 308 12.49 -8.29 -6.29
C SER A 308 11.80 -7.86 -7.58
N GLU A 309 12.41 -6.86 -8.27
CA GLU A 309 12.00 -6.48 -9.64
C GLU A 309 12.09 -7.66 -10.62
N GLU A 310 12.95 -8.65 -10.35
CA GLU A 310 13.08 -9.87 -11.15
C GLU A 310 11.81 -10.72 -11.09
N ILE A 311 11.27 -10.91 -9.89
CA ILE A 311 10.03 -11.68 -9.67
C ILE A 311 8.84 -10.97 -10.32
N GLU A 312 8.74 -9.64 -10.19
CA GLU A 312 7.70 -8.85 -10.85
C GLU A 312 7.76 -8.97 -12.37
N ARG A 313 8.98 -8.92 -12.93
CA ARG A 313 9.19 -9.06 -14.37
C ARG A 313 8.88 -10.47 -14.86
N SER A 314 9.15 -11.48 -14.04
CA SER A 314 8.88 -12.88 -14.36
C SER A 314 7.39 -13.12 -14.60
N GLU A 315 6.52 -12.64 -13.71
CA GLU A 315 5.08 -12.80 -13.91
C GLU A 315 4.54 -11.86 -15.02
N SER A 316 5.14 -10.68 -15.19
CA SER A 316 4.82 -9.79 -16.32
C SER A 316 5.13 -10.44 -17.67
N LEU A 317 6.20 -11.23 -17.76
CA LEU A 317 6.56 -11.99 -18.96
C LEU A 317 5.45 -13.01 -19.30
N VAL A 318 4.97 -13.78 -18.33
CA VAL A 318 3.88 -14.75 -18.51
C VAL A 318 2.61 -14.06 -19.01
N GLN A 319 2.19 -12.97 -18.35
CA GLN A 319 1.00 -12.21 -18.74
C GLN A 319 1.11 -11.66 -20.17
N ASN A 320 2.27 -11.09 -20.52
CA ASN A 320 2.51 -10.53 -21.85
C ASN A 320 2.51 -11.61 -22.93
N ILE A 321 3.05 -12.81 -22.65
CA ILE A 321 3.04 -13.92 -23.59
C ILE A 321 1.62 -14.39 -23.88
N VAL A 322 0.80 -14.63 -22.85
CA VAL A 322 -0.60 -15.04 -23.02
C VAL A 322 -1.37 -13.97 -23.81
N LYS A 323 -1.16 -12.70 -23.48
CA LYS A 323 -1.78 -11.57 -24.18
C LYS A 323 -1.35 -11.51 -25.65
N ASP A 324 -0.05 -11.55 -25.93
CA ASP A 324 0.49 -11.47 -27.29
C ASP A 324 0.00 -12.65 -28.14
N ILE A 325 -0.07 -13.86 -27.58
CA ILE A 325 -0.66 -15.04 -28.24
C ILE A 325 -2.12 -14.77 -28.61
N ASN A 326 -2.94 -14.36 -27.65
CA ASN A 326 -4.37 -14.14 -27.90
C ASN A 326 -4.61 -12.98 -28.88
N GLU A 327 -3.81 -11.92 -28.85
CA GLU A 327 -3.87 -10.85 -29.84
C GLU A 327 -3.54 -11.36 -31.25
N ILE A 328 -2.52 -12.22 -31.40
CA ILE A 328 -2.18 -12.82 -32.70
C ILE A 328 -3.30 -13.75 -33.18
N LYS A 329 -3.87 -14.62 -32.32
CA LYS A 329 -5.01 -15.51 -32.68
C LYS A 329 -6.17 -14.68 -33.24
N ASN A 330 -6.52 -13.59 -32.55
CA ASN A 330 -7.61 -12.70 -32.94
C ASN A 330 -7.34 -11.95 -34.26
N ILE A 331 -6.09 -11.55 -34.52
CA ILE A 331 -5.72 -10.84 -35.76
C ILE A 331 -5.70 -11.78 -36.97
N VAL A 332 -5.20 -13.00 -36.77
CA VAL A 332 -5.02 -13.99 -37.84
C VAL A 332 -6.29 -14.80 -38.08
N ASP A 333 -7.26 -14.76 -37.15
CA ASP A 333 -8.49 -15.55 -37.15
C ASP A 333 -8.17 -17.06 -37.29
N THR A 334 -7.29 -17.53 -36.40
CA THR A 334 -6.77 -18.91 -36.41
C THR A 334 -6.81 -19.51 -35.01
N ASP A 335 -7.00 -20.83 -34.97
CA ASP A 335 -6.92 -21.63 -33.75
C ASP A 335 -5.80 -22.67 -33.94
N PRO A 336 -4.55 -22.31 -33.59
CA PRO A 336 -3.40 -23.17 -33.86
C PRO A 336 -3.41 -24.39 -32.96
N GLU A 337 -2.98 -25.54 -33.48
CA GLU A 337 -2.81 -26.73 -32.64
C GLU A 337 -1.60 -26.55 -31.72
N LYS A 338 -0.53 -25.91 -32.24
CA LYS A 338 0.72 -25.70 -31.53
C LYS A 338 1.20 -24.26 -31.57
N ILE A 339 1.71 -23.80 -30.45
CA ILE A 339 2.29 -22.47 -30.29
C ILE A 339 3.73 -22.62 -29.84
N HIS A 340 4.64 -22.20 -30.71
CA HIS A 340 6.07 -22.23 -30.47
C HIS A 340 6.53 -20.88 -29.91
N ILE A 341 7.15 -20.91 -28.73
CA ILE A 341 7.73 -19.74 -28.06
C ILE A 341 9.24 -19.86 -28.13
N TYR A 342 9.90 -18.94 -28.82
CA TYR A 342 11.35 -18.88 -28.94
C TYR A 342 11.94 -17.86 -27.98
N LEU A 343 12.84 -18.30 -27.12
CA LEU A 343 13.50 -17.46 -26.13
C LEU A 343 14.60 -16.60 -26.76
N SER A 344 14.96 -15.52 -26.07
CA SER A 344 16.01 -14.64 -26.57
C SER A 344 17.40 -15.27 -26.42
N PRO A 345 18.23 -15.33 -27.47
CA PRO A 345 19.61 -15.80 -27.36
C PRO A 345 20.45 -14.89 -26.47
N ASP A 346 21.49 -15.47 -25.86
CA ASP A 346 22.35 -14.81 -24.86
C ASP A 346 22.96 -13.49 -25.35
N TRP A 347 23.41 -13.43 -26.61
CA TRP A 347 24.02 -12.22 -27.16
C TRP A 347 23.08 -11.01 -27.18
N LYS A 348 21.75 -11.21 -27.23
CA LYS A 348 20.78 -10.12 -27.16
C LYS A 348 20.58 -9.63 -25.73
N TRP A 349 20.77 -10.49 -24.73
CA TRP A 349 20.84 -10.09 -23.32
C TRP A 349 22.08 -9.22 -23.08
N ASP A 350 23.24 -9.65 -23.59
CA ASP A 350 24.47 -8.86 -23.52
C ASP A 350 24.31 -7.51 -24.22
N LEU A 351 23.64 -7.48 -25.39
CA LEU A 351 23.35 -6.24 -26.09
C LEU A 351 22.43 -5.31 -25.30
N TYR A 352 21.43 -5.84 -24.58
CA TYR A 352 20.54 -5.02 -23.74
C TYR A 352 21.31 -4.47 -22.54
N LYS A 353 22.15 -5.29 -21.89
CA LYS A 353 23.06 -4.82 -20.84
C LYS A 353 23.94 -3.66 -21.34
N ILE A 354 24.55 -3.80 -22.51
CA ILE A 354 25.34 -2.72 -23.13
C ILE A 354 24.49 -1.46 -23.36
N ALA A 355 23.25 -1.62 -23.83
CA ALA A 355 22.35 -0.50 -24.03
C ALA A 355 22.02 0.22 -22.72
N ASP A 356 21.72 -0.53 -21.66
CA ASP A 356 21.47 -0.01 -20.32
C ASP A 356 22.69 0.74 -19.77
N GLU A 357 23.90 0.19 -19.92
CA GLU A 357 25.16 0.86 -19.55
C GLU A 357 25.45 2.15 -20.35
N VAL A 358 24.93 2.26 -21.58
CA VAL A 358 24.98 3.50 -22.37
C VAL A 358 23.97 4.52 -21.82
N GLY A 359 22.87 4.07 -21.22
CA GLY A 359 21.89 4.87 -20.48
C GLY A 359 21.00 5.78 -21.36
N LYS A 360 21.17 5.75 -22.68
CA LYS A 360 20.42 6.56 -23.63
C LYS A 360 20.25 5.83 -24.97
N PRO A 361 19.24 6.18 -25.78
CA PRO A 361 18.97 5.54 -27.07
C PRO A 361 19.97 5.97 -28.16
N ASP A 362 21.25 5.63 -27.99
CA ASP A 362 22.36 5.96 -28.88
C ASP A 362 22.87 4.69 -29.57
N ILE A 363 22.25 4.38 -30.72
CA ILE A 363 22.57 3.18 -31.51
C ILE A 363 24.06 3.14 -31.89
N GLY A 364 24.68 4.29 -32.15
CA GLY A 364 26.10 4.35 -32.52
C GLY A 364 27.01 3.88 -31.41
N GLN A 365 26.78 4.35 -30.18
CA GLN A 365 27.54 3.91 -29.00
C GLN A 365 27.28 2.45 -28.64
N ILE A 366 26.01 2.03 -28.70
CA ILE A 366 25.61 0.63 -28.42
C ILE A 366 26.31 -0.31 -29.41
N MET A 367 26.27 0.01 -30.70
CA MET A 367 26.93 -0.77 -31.75
C MET A 367 28.45 -0.78 -31.58
N GLY A 368 29.05 0.36 -31.25
CA GLY A 368 30.49 0.47 -31.03
C GLY A 368 30.97 -0.44 -29.90
N ARG A 369 30.25 -0.45 -28.77
CA ARG A 369 30.56 -1.33 -27.62
C ARG A 369 30.29 -2.80 -27.94
N ALA A 370 29.15 -3.12 -28.56
CA ALA A 370 28.79 -4.49 -28.92
C ALA A 370 29.81 -5.15 -29.87
N ILE A 371 30.25 -4.42 -30.91
CA ILE A 371 31.28 -4.90 -31.83
C ILE A 371 32.64 -5.00 -31.11
N GLY A 372 32.99 -4.02 -30.27
CA GLY A 372 34.23 -4.03 -29.51
C GLY A 372 34.35 -5.19 -28.53
N GLN A 373 33.23 -5.65 -27.96
CA GLN A 373 33.14 -6.79 -27.05
C GLN A 373 32.95 -8.14 -27.77
N ASN A 374 32.77 -8.14 -29.09
CA ASN A 374 32.57 -9.34 -29.92
C ASN A 374 31.41 -10.24 -29.42
N ILE A 375 30.27 -9.63 -29.09
CA ILE A 375 29.12 -10.36 -28.51
C ILE A 375 28.42 -11.29 -29.53
N TYR A 376 28.55 -11.02 -30.82
CA TYR A 376 27.95 -11.81 -31.91
C TYR A 376 28.64 -11.50 -33.26
N ASP A 377 28.58 -12.44 -34.20
CA ASP A 377 29.32 -12.33 -35.48
C ASP A 377 28.57 -11.49 -36.53
N ASP A 378 27.24 -11.59 -36.60
CA ASP A 378 26.46 -10.85 -37.61
C ASP A 378 26.17 -9.41 -37.17
N LYS A 379 27.01 -8.49 -37.64
CA LYS A 379 26.88 -7.05 -37.40
C LYS A 379 25.55 -6.45 -37.86
N LYS A 380 24.91 -7.01 -38.88
CA LYS A 380 23.62 -6.53 -39.39
C LYS A 380 22.49 -6.92 -38.44
N GLU A 381 22.55 -8.12 -37.86
CA GLU A 381 21.60 -8.53 -36.82
C GLU A 381 21.76 -7.74 -35.53
N ILE A 382 23.00 -7.50 -35.08
CA ILE A 382 23.26 -6.61 -33.93
C ILE A 382 22.64 -5.24 -34.18
N ALA A 383 22.81 -4.65 -35.37
CA ALA A 383 22.22 -3.36 -35.71
C ALA A 383 20.69 -3.37 -35.66
N GLY A 384 20.05 -4.46 -36.13
CA GLY A 384 18.61 -4.65 -36.05
C GLY A 384 18.11 -4.75 -34.60
N ALA A 385 18.77 -5.55 -33.77
CA ALA A 385 18.45 -5.74 -32.36
C ALA A 385 18.69 -4.44 -31.55
N ALA A 386 19.81 -3.76 -31.78
CA ALA A 386 20.16 -2.50 -31.12
C ALA A 386 19.11 -1.41 -31.39
N LYS A 387 18.57 -1.35 -32.62
CA LYS A 387 17.47 -0.43 -32.96
C LYS A 387 16.18 -0.74 -32.20
N LYS A 388 15.86 -2.02 -31.98
CA LYS A 388 14.70 -2.45 -31.19
C LYS A 388 14.92 -2.11 -29.71
N ILE A 389 16.04 -2.53 -29.12
CA ILE A 389 16.38 -2.28 -27.71
C ILE A 389 16.43 -0.78 -27.42
N SER A 390 17.04 0.01 -28.29
CA SER A 390 17.10 1.47 -28.14
C SER A 390 15.71 2.13 -28.10
N ARG A 391 14.68 1.53 -28.68
CA ARG A 391 13.29 2.02 -28.59
C ARG A 391 12.58 1.55 -27.33
N GLU A 392 12.87 0.34 -26.88
CA GLU A 392 12.22 -0.28 -25.73
C GLU A 392 12.84 0.18 -24.40
N MET A 393 14.14 0.48 -24.35
CA MET A 393 14.82 0.89 -23.12
C MET A 393 14.31 2.21 -22.52
N THR A 394 13.57 3.02 -23.28
CA THR A 394 12.90 4.23 -22.78
C THR A 394 11.57 3.94 -22.09
N LYS A 395 11.01 2.75 -22.31
CA LYS A 395 9.74 2.29 -21.73
C LYS A 395 9.95 1.23 -20.67
N THR A 396 10.95 0.37 -20.88
CA THR A 396 11.20 -0.83 -20.11
C THR A 396 12.63 -0.78 -19.59
N ARG A 397 12.76 -0.59 -18.28
CA ARG A 397 14.03 -0.67 -17.57
C ARG A 397 14.59 -2.09 -17.68
N TYR A 398 15.90 -2.18 -17.95
CA TYR A 398 16.65 -3.42 -17.87
C TYR A 398 16.95 -3.71 -16.40
N ILE A 399 16.59 -4.91 -15.95
CA ILE A 399 16.75 -5.31 -14.55
C ILE A 399 17.76 -6.45 -14.38
N GLY A 400 18.37 -6.91 -15.48
CA GLY A 400 19.21 -8.09 -15.51
C GLY A 400 18.60 -9.24 -16.31
N LYS A 401 19.43 -10.23 -16.62
CA LYS A 401 19.01 -11.44 -17.31
C LYS A 401 18.16 -12.30 -16.38
N ILE A 402 16.98 -12.69 -16.85
CA ILE A 402 16.08 -13.61 -16.14
C ILE A 402 16.09 -14.97 -16.84
N ASP A 403 15.81 -16.03 -16.09
CA ASP A 403 15.67 -17.38 -16.63
C ASP A 403 14.28 -17.58 -17.26
N GLU A 404 14.11 -17.03 -18.48
CA GLU A 404 12.84 -17.13 -19.23
C GLU A 404 12.38 -18.58 -19.40
N ALA A 405 13.31 -19.53 -19.51
CA ALA A 405 12.99 -20.93 -19.69
C ALA A 405 12.34 -21.50 -18.44
N THR A 406 12.94 -21.30 -17.27
CA THR A 406 12.37 -21.78 -16.00
C THR A 406 11.01 -21.13 -15.73
N ILE A 407 10.90 -19.80 -15.93
CA ILE A 407 9.67 -19.04 -15.68
C ILE A 407 8.51 -19.54 -16.56
N LEU A 408 8.74 -19.68 -17.87
CA LEU A 408 7.69 -20.08 -18.80
C LEU A 408 7.34 -21.57 -18.69
N ASN A 409 8.31 -22.43 -18.33
CA ASN A 409 8.01 -23.83 -18.05
C ASN A 409 7.19 -24.00 -16.76
N ASP A 410 7.49 -23.26 -15.70
CA ASP A 410 6.70 -23.25 -14.46
C ASP A 410 5.25 -22.79 -14.71
N ALA A 411 5.05 -21.86 -15.65
CA ALA A 411 3.74 -21.36 -16.05
C ALA A 411 3.08 -22.13 -17.20
N LYS A 412 3.70 -23.18 -17.75
CA LYS A 412 3.30 -23.80 -19.03
C LYS A 412 1.86 -24.28 -19.02
N ASP A 413 1.47 -25.07 -18.03
CA ASP A 413 0.11 -25.63 -17.93
C ASP A 413 -0.96 -24.53 -17.92
N PHE A 414 -0.68 -23.41 -17.23
CA PHE A 414 -1.55 -22.25 -17.23
C PHE A 414 -1.62 -21.60 -18.62
N ILE A 415 -0.46 -21.36 -19.26
CA ILE A 415 -0.43 -20.73 -20.60
C ILE A 415 -1.22 -21.59 -21.59
N GLU A 416 -1.02 -22.92 -21.62
CA GLU A 416 -1.74 -23.85 -22.50
C GLU A 416 -3.25 -23.80 -22.27
N ALA A 417 -3.70 -23.75 -21.01
CA ALA A 417 -5.11 -23.65 -20.67
C ALA A 417 -5.73 -22.31 -21.12
N GLU A 418 -4.98 -21.21 -21.06
CA GLU A 418 -5.48 -19.88 -21.43
C GLU A 418 -5.52 -19.63 -22.95
N VAL A 419 -4.62 -20.26 -23.69
CA VAL A 419 -4.52 -20.10 -25.14
C VAL A 419 -5.19 -21.23 -25.92
N GLU A 420 -5.64 -22.28 -25.22
CA GLU A 420 -6.31 -23.46 -25.78
C GLU A 420 -5.49 -24.20 -26.85
N SER A 421 -4.17 -24.18 -26.73
CA SER A 421 -3.23 -24.79 -27.69
C SER A 421 -2.04 -25.42 -26.96
N GLU A 422 -1.39 -26.42 -27.56
CA GLU A 422 -0.14 -26.98 -27.03
C GLU A 422 0.98 -25.92 -27.13
N VAL A 423 1.73 -25.69 -26.06
CA VAL A 423 2.81 -24.70 -26.01
C VAL A 423 4.16 -25.40 -25.98
N ILE A 424 5.03 -25.01 -26.90
CA ILE A 424 6.39 -25.57 -27.01
C ILE A 424 7.39 -24.43 -26.84
N ILE A 425 8.19 -24.50 -25.78
CA ILE A 425 9.20 -23.49 -25.46
C ILE A 425 10.56 -23.95 -26.02
N HIS A 426 11.17 -23.11 -26.85
CA HIS A 426 12.42 -23.37 -27.54
C HIS A 426 13.54 -22.49 -26.98
N THR A 427 14.61 -23.12 -26.49
CA THR A 427 15.84 -22.44 -26.06
C THR A 427 16.82 -22.20 -27.22
N ASP A 428 16.58 -22.80 -28.38
CA ASP A 428 17.36 -22.66 -29.60
C ASP A 428 16.45 -22.54 -30.85
N ASP A 429 17.06 -22.43 -32.02
CA ASP A 429 16.38 -22.30 -33.32
C ASP A 429 16.36 -23.62 -34.13
N SER A 430 16.51 -24.77 -33.46
CA SER A 430 16.55 -26.08 -34.13
C SER A 430 15.26 -26.44 -34.87
N TYR A 431 14.11 -25.93 -34.39
CA TYR A 431 12.82 -26.02 -35.08
C TYR A 431 12.25 -24.61 -35.30
N ASP A 432 12.56 -24.00 -36.45
CA ASP A 432 12.04 -22.66 -36.80
C ASP A 432 11.67 -22.56 -38.30
N PRO A 433 10.54 -23.18 -38.72
CA PRO A 433 10.16 -23.29 -40.12
C PRO A 433 9.89 -21.93 -40.80
N GLN A 434 9.59 -20.88 -40.02
CA GLN A 434 9.31 -19.54 -40.53
C GLN A 434 10.38 -18.49 -40.18
N ASN A 435 11.53 -18.90 -39.64
CA ASN A 435 12.62 -18.02 -39.22
C ASN A 435 12.12 -16.88 -38.28
N LYS A 436 11.35 -17.27 -37.27
CA LYS A 436 10.73 -16.43 -36.25
C LYS A 436 11.62 -16.25 -35.01
N ALA A 437 12.47 -17.22 -34.65
CA ALA A 437 13.33 -17.20 -33.47
C ALA A 437 14.24 -15.96 -33.44
N ARG A 438 14.75 -15.52 -34.60
CA ARG A 438 15.53 -14.27 -34.73
C ARG A 438 14.79 -13.01 -34.24
N ASN A 439 13.47 -13.05 -34.13
CA ASN A 439 12.69 -11.92 -33.63
C ASN A 439 12.58 -11.85 -32.10
N ALA A 440 12.95 -12.93 -31.38
CA ALA A 440 12.93 -12.97 -29.93
C ALA A 440 13.85 -11.88 -29.37
N MET A 441 13.41 -11.18 -28.35
CA MET A 441 14.17 -10.15 -27.65
C MET A 441 14.08 -10.41 -26.15
N PRO A 442 15.05 -9.94 -25.34
CA PRO A 442 14.95 -10.09 -23.89
C PRO A 442 13.62 -9.53 -23.35
N TYR A 443 12.97 -10.30 -22.48
CA TYR A 443 11.62 -10.03 -21.94
C TYR A 443 10.50 -10.07 -22.99
N LYS A 444 10.80 -10.43 -24.25
CA LYS A 444 9.83 -10.53 -25.33
C LYS A 444 10.18 -11.68 -26.29
N PRO A 445 9.89 -12.93 -25.87
CA PRO A 445 10.03 -14.10 -26.72
C PRO A 445 9.29 -13.95 -28.06
N ALA A 446 9.76 -14.65 -29.09
CA ALA A 446 9.05 -14.69 -30.37
C ALA A 446 8.02 -15.81 -30.38
N ILE A 447 6.89 -15.57 -31.04
CA ILE A 447 5.79 -16.52 -31.15
C ILE A 447 5.63 -16.98 -32.60
N PHE A 448 5.43 -18.28 -32.78
CA PHE A 448 5.02 -18.91 -34.03
C PHE A 448 3.84 -19.84 -33.77
N MET A 449 2.83 -19.78 -34.63
CA MET A 449 1.60 -20.57 -34.54
C MET A 449 1.58 -21.56 -35.69
N GLU A 450 1.40 -22.84 -35.38
CA GLU A 450 1.33 -23.96 -36.32
C GLU A 450 -0.08 -24.55 -36.41
#